data_AF-Q9FFL0-F1
#
_entry.id   AF-Q9FFL0-F1
#
_cell.length_a   1.000
_cell.length_b   1.000
_cell.length_c   1.000
_cell.angle_alpha   90.00
_cell.angle_beta   90.00
_cell.angle_gamma   90.00
#
_symmetry.space_group_name_H-M   'P 1'
#
loop_
_entity.id
_entity.type
_entity.pdbx_description
1 polymer ?
#
loop_
_entity_poly.entity_id
_entity_poly.type
_entity_poly.pdbx_seq_one_letter_code
_entity_poly.pdbx_strand_id
1 'polypeptide(L)'
;MEEALSEALSSFDFDELVASLADAIAATSTPKPLVEFSLHALMAELFKRTKTLPKAEVSRTFFRAVSIGLLRGNIRKDQLERTCDAGKAIIKRVAAILGIEIRDKGQRKLVLTNKTVTFSRMIAIFPHWASQLMVSKESLFVNRFASFNDANRFPAQTHKLPIAMLHSGFAGLIPRESDDMEFIDLICMCHSAFMAEFSLLITPQEQRSFHALYENQKRYTEAARGSGFNSDENRIVYLLRFGLLSSDSLDKMLKVAARVSTLSARQEEASVTRDSFTIVEDRVKIVNDDAKWDELLKKAKRIVDASSSMRSQVAAVDSLDGV
;
A
#
# COMPACT_ATOMS: atom_id res chain seq x y z
N MET A 1 27.41 3.73 6.88
CA MET A 1 26.30 4.46 6.19
C MET A 1 25.83 3.70 4.95
N GLU A 2 26.72 3.06 4.19
CA GLU A 2 26.37 2.11 3.12
C GLU A 2 25.91 0.73 3.63
N GLU A 3 26.46 0.21 4.73
CA GLU A 3 26.09 -1.11 5.27
C GLU A 3 24.64 -1.22 5.76
N ALA A 4 24.11 -0.22 6.48
CA ALA A 4 22.74 -0.30 7.02
C ALA A 4 21.65 -0.15 5.92
N LEU A 5 21.95 0.60 4.86
CA LEU A 5 21.10 0.65 3.67
C LEU A 5 21.23 -0.65 2.89
N SER A 6 22.43 -1.24 2.83
CA SER A 6 22.66 -2.57 2.28
C SER A 6 21.91 -3.64 3.08
N GLU A 7 21.71 -3.49 4.39
CA GLU A 7 21.01 -4.45 5.24
C GLU A 7 19.47 -4.36 5.11
N ALA A 8 18.92 -3.14 5.05
CA ALA A 8 17.50 -2.95 4.70
C ALA A 8 17.21 -3.41 3.26
N LEU A 9 18.16 -3.24 2.34
CA LEU A 9 18.09 -3.72 0.96
C LEU A 9 18.65 -5.15 0.75
N SER A 10 19.13 -5.82 1.80
CA SER A 10 19.50 -7.24 1.79
C SER A 10 18.40 -8.09 2.40
N SER A 11 17.55 -7.50 3.25
CA SER A 11 16.25 -8.10 3.59
C SER A 11 15.31 -8.23 2.38
N PHE A 12 15.59 -7.45 1.32
CA PHE A 12 14.98 -7.59 0.01
C PHE A 12 16.00 -8.25 -0.92
N ASP A 13 15.96 -9.57 -0.98
CA ASP A 13 16.82 -10.34 -1.87
C ASP A 13 16.39 -10.05 -3.32
N PHE A 14 17.03 -9.03 -3.91
CA PHE A 14 16.82 -8.65 -5.30
C PHE A 14 17.14 -9.82 -6.23
N ASP A 15 18.07 -10.69 -5.84
CA ASP A 15 18.47 -11.85 -6.63
C ASP A 15 17.41 -12.95 -6.51
N GLU A 16 16.86 -13.21 -5.32
CA GLU A 16 15.69 -14.09 -5.13
C GLU A 16 14.45 -13.56 -5.85
N LEU A 17 14.24 -12.24 -5.84
CA LEU A 17 13.13 -11.62 -6.56
C LEU A 17 13.32 -11.70 -8.07
N VAL A 18 14.54 -11.50 -8.57
CA VAL A 18 14.87 -11.66 -9.99
C VAL A 18 14.77 -13.13 -10.39
N ALA A 19 15.21 -14.07 -9.56
CA ALA A 19 15.09 -15.51 -9.78
C ALA A 19 13.62 -15.94 -9.78
N SER A 20 12.85 -15.51 -8.79
CA SER A 20 11.40 -15.73 -8.69
C SER A 20 10.66 -15.11 -9.88
N LEU A 21 11.09 -13.93 -10.35
CA LEU A 21 10.56 -13.33 -11.57
C LEU A 21 10.94 -14.14 -12.81
N ALA A 22 12.17 -14.65 -12.89
CA ALA A 22 12.62 -15.47 -14.01
C ALA A 22 11.81 -16.78 -14.07
N ASP A 23 11.59 -17.44 -12.94
CA ASP A 23 10.77 -18.64 -12.82
C ASP A 23 9.30 -18.36 -13.16
N ALA A 24 8.73 -17.26 -12.66
CA ALA A 24 7.37 -16.86 -12.99
C ALA A 24 7.19 -16.45 -14.46
N ILE A 25 8.21 -15.82 -15.08
CA ILE A 25 8.21 -15.50 -16.51
C ILE A 25 8.32 -16.80 -17.34
N ALA A 26 9.16 -17.75 -16.92
CA ALA A 26 9.28 -19.05 -17.58
C ALA A 26 7.98 -19.85 -17.51
N ALA A 27 7.27 -19.80 -16.38
CA ALA A 27 6.00 -20.48 -16.16
C ALA A 27 4.80 -19.86 -16.91
N THR A 28 4.90 -18.62 -17.42
CA THR A 28 3.77 -17.90 -18.06
C THR A 28 3.69 -18.03 -19.59
N SER A 29 4.25 -19.12 -20.14
CA SER A 29 4.22 -19.46 -21.57
C SER A 29 2.91 -20.13 -22.04
N THR A 30 1.74 -19.57 -21.64
CA THR A 30 0.43 -19.96 -22.19
C THR A 30 -0.44 -18.73 -22.54
N PRO A 31 -1.25 -18.75 -23.63
CA PRO A 31 -1.86 -17.56 -24.17
C PRO A 31 -3.10 -17.08 -23.37
N LYS A 32 -3.03 -15.80 -22.94
CA LYS A 32 -4.05 -14.83 -22.47
C LYS A 32 -5.53 -15.26 -22.42
N PRO A 33 -6.22 -14.79 -21.35
CA PRO A 33 -7.30 -13.82 -21.57
C PRO A 33 -7.25 -12.59 -20.64
N LEU A 34 -7.85 -11.48 -21.10
CA LEU A 34 -7.95 -10.13 -20.51
C LEU A 34 -6.61 -9.42 -20.22
N VAL A 35 -6.52 -8.13 -20.56
CA VAL A 35 -5.33 -7.30 -20.27
C VAL A 35 -5.31 -6.98 -18.79
N GLU A 36 -5.01 -7.99 -17.98
CA GLU A 36 -5.00 -7.91 -16.53
C GLU A 36 -3.69 -7.28 -16.04
N PHE A 37 -3.81 -6.54 -14.95
CA PHE A 37 -2.67 -6.06 -14.19
C PHE A 37 -1.85 -7.27 -13.73
N SER A 38 -0.61 -7.38 -14.20
CA SER A 38 0.33 -8.41 -13.76
C SER A 38 1.48 -7.73 -13.04
N LEU A 39 1.59 -7.96 -11.72
CA LEU A 39 2.72 -7.49 -10.91
C LEU A 39 4.05 -7.98 -11.49
N HIS A 40 4.11 -9.24 -11.93
CA HIS A 40 5.29 -9.84 -12.53
C HIS A 40 5.71 -9.11 -13.82
N ALA A 41 4.76 -8.84 -14.72
CA ALA A 41 5.06 -8.11 -15.96
C ALA A 41 5.52 -6.66 -15.69
N LEU A 42 4.92 -5.99 -14.70
CA LEU A 42 5.34 -4.65 -14.31
C LEU A 42 6.73 -4.64 -13.65
N MET A 43 7.01 -5.60 -12.78
CA MET A 43 8.32 -5.75 -12.15
C MET A 43 9.42 -6.04 -13.18
N ALA A 44 9.15 -6.92 -14.15
CA ALA A 44 10.06 -7.20 -15.25
C ALA A 44 10.35 -5.94 -16.06
N GLU A 45 9.32 -5.13 -16.32
CA GLU A 45 9.45 -3.86 -17.03
C GLU A 45 10.24 -2.83 -16.20
N LEU A 46 10.04 -2.76 -14.88
CA LEU A 46 10.83 -1.90 -13.99
C LEU A 46 12.31 -2.29 -14.02
N PHE A 47 12.63 -3.58 -13.85
CA PHE A 47 14.02 -4.05 -13.91
C PHE A 47 14.65 -3.78 -15.27
N LYS A 48 13.91 -3.97 -16.37
CA LYS A 48 14.40 -3.61 -17.70
C LYS A 48 14.75 -2.12 -17.81
N ARG A 49 13.92 -1.23 -17.24
CA ARG A 49 14.13 0.23 -17.25
C ARG A 49 15.29 0.67 -16.36
N THR A 50 15.56 -0.06 -15.28
CA THR A 50 16.59 0.30 -14.29
C THR A 50 17.86 -0.53 -14.36
N LYS A 51 17.98 -1.47 -15.30
CA LYS A 51 19.10 -2.44 -15.39
C LYS A 51 20.51 -1.83 -15.43
N THR A 52 20.63 -0.58 -15.89
CA THR A 52 21.92 0.13 -16.01
C THR A 52 22.21 1.05 -14.82
N LEU A 53 21.30 1.14 -13.86
CA LEU A 53 21.44 2.02 -12.70
C LEU A 53 22.06 1.26 -11.53
N PRO A 54 22.90 1.93 -10.69
CA PRO A 54 23.36 1.35 -9.44
C PRO A 54 22.20 0.99 -8.50
N LYS A 55 22.33 -0.09 -7.72
CA LYS A 55 21.29 -0.59 -6.77
C LYS A 55 20.72 0.52 -5.86
N ALA A 56 21.59 1.40 -5.34
CA ALA A 56 21.18 2.53 -4.50
C ALA A 56 20.31 3.54 -5.25
N GLU A 57 20.58 3.76 -6.54
CA GLU A 57 19.79 4.66 -7.38
C GLU A 57 18.45 4.05 -7.78
N VAL A 58 18.41 2.75 -8.07
CA VAL A 58 17.16 2.00 -8.31
C VAL A 58 16.23 2.15 -7.11
N SER A 59 16.75 1.83 -5.92
CA SER A 59 15.99 1.89 -4.66
C SER A 59 15.44 3.29 -4.39
N ARG A 60 16.27 4.32 -4.53
CA ARG A 60 15.86 5.72 -4.38
C ARG A 60 14.81 6.15 -5.40
N THR A 61 14.93 5.68 -6.64
CA THR A 61 13.99 6.01 -7.71
C THR A 61 12.64 5.37 -7.46
N PHE A 62 12.60 4.09 -7.10
CA PHE A 62 11.35 3.41 -6.78
C PHE A 62 10.70 4.00 -5.53
N PHE A 63 11.46 4.26 -4.46
CA PHE A 63 10.93 4.88 -3.24
C PHE A 63 10.31 6.25 -3.54
N ARG A 64 11.01 7.11 -4.29
CA ARG A 64 10.46 8.41 -4.73
C ARG A 64 9.21 8.24 -5.58
N ALA A 65 9.14 7.24 -6.45
CA ALA A 65 7.95 6.99 -7.25
C ALA A 65 6.74 6.61 -6.37
N VAL A 66 6.94 5.81 -5.32
CA VAL A 66 5.91 5.51 -4.30
C VAL A 66 5.51 6.80 -3.57
N SER A 67 6.47 7.61 -3.11
CA SER A 67 6.19 8.88 -2.43
C SER A 67 5.38 9.85 -3.30
N ILE A 68 5.76 9.99 -4.58
CA ILE A 68 5.02 10.81 -5.55
C ILE A 68 3.61 10.25 -5.73
N GLY A 69 3.46 8.93 -5.85
CA GLY A 69 2.16 8.28 -5.97
C GLY A 69 1.25 8.54 -4.77
N LEU A 70 1.78 8.50 -3.56
CA LEU A 70 1.02 8.77 -2.33
C LEU A 70 0.62 10.25 -2.20
N LEU A 71 1.56 11.16 -2.44
CA LEU A 71 1.32 12.60 -2.25
C LEU A 71 0.52 13.23 -3.40
N ARG A 72 0.76 12.80 -4.63
CA ARG A 72 0.30 13.50 -5.84
C ARG A 72 -0.55 12.62 -6.77
N GLY A 73 -0.72 11.33 -6.45
CA GLY A 73 -1.35 10.37 -7.34
C GLY A 73 -0.59 10.23 -8.66
N ASN A 74 -1.31 9.93 -9.74
CA ASN A 74 -0.77 10.03 -11.10
C ASN A 74 -0.80 11.49 -11.56
N ILE A 75 0.21 12.25 -11.13
CA ILE A 75 0.34 13.69 -11.39
C ILE A 75 0.20 14.02 -12.88
N ARG A 76 -0.59 15.05 -13.19
CA ARG A 76 -0.73 15.64 -14.52
C ARG A 76 0.20 16.84 -14.70
N LYS A 77 0.41 17.27 -15.94
CA LYS A 77 1.26 18.42 -16.26
C LYS A 77 0.78 19.71 -15.58
N ASP A 78 -0.53 19.97 -15.53
CA ASP A 78 -1.09 21.15 -14.84
C ASP A 78 -0.82 21.15 -13.33
N GLN A 79 -0.72 19.96 -12.72
CA GLN A 79 -0.38 19.78 -11.31
C GLN A 79 1.13 19.85 -11.09
N LEU A 80 1.92 19.36 -12.04
CA LEU A 80 3.38 19.44 -12.03
C LEU A 80 3.85 20.89 -12.06
N GLU A 81 3.21 21.75 -12.87
CA GLU A 81 3.57 23.17 -12.95
C GLU A 81 3.34 23.95 -11.65
N ARG A 82 2.45 23.46 -10.77
CA ARG A 82 2.21 24.02 -9.42
C ARG A 82 3.14 23.49 -8.34
N THR A 83 4.12 22.65 -8.72
CA THR A 83 5.12 22.11 -7.78
C THR A 83 6.35 22.99 -7.80
N CYS A 84 6.99 23.19 -6.65
CA CYS A 84 8.28 23.89 -6.54
C CYS A 84 9.34 23.26 -7.48
N ASP A 85 10.33 24.06 -7.91
CA ASP A 85 11.27 23.65 -8.96
C ASP A 85 12.07 22.38 -8.60
N ALA A 86 12.47 22.25 -7.33
CA ALA A 86 13.15 21.05 -6.83
C ALA A 86 12.27 19.80 -6.96
N GLY A 87 11.01 19.87 -6.50
CA GLY A 87 10.04 18.77 -6.62
C GLY A 87 9.73 18.45 -8.08
N LYS A 88 9.56 19.47 -8.93
CA LYS A 88 9.34 19.35 -10.38
C LYS A 88 10.50 18.59 -11.05
N ALA A 89 11.75 18.94 -10.72
CA ALA A 89 12.93 18.25 -11.25
C ALA A 89 12.99 16.78 -10.82
N ILE A 90 12.68 16.48 -9.55
CA ILE A 90 12.65 15.10 -9.04
C ILE A 90 11.58 14.29 -9.76
N ILE A 91 10.35 14.81 -9.87
CA ILE A 91 9.24 14.11 -10.53
C ILE A 91 9.57 13.82 -12.00
N LYS A 92 10.08 14.81 -12.74
CA LYS A 92 10.49 14.63 -14.15
C LYS A 92 11.58 13.58 -14.28
N ARG A 93 12.59 13.57 -13.39
CA ARG A 93 13.67 12.59 -13.39
C ARG A 93 13.16 11.17 -13.14
N VAL A 94 12.33 10.98 -12.12
CA VAL A 94 11.73 9.67 -11.79
C VAL A 94 10.84 9.18 -12.92
N ALA A 95 9.99 10.06 -13.47
CA ALA A 95 9.13 9.72 -14.60
C ALA A 95 9.93 9.32 -15.84
N ALA A 96 11.02 10.02 -16.15
CA ALA A 96 11.89 9.70 -17.28
C ALA A 96 12.57 8.33 -17.10
N ILE A 97 13.18 8.06 -15.94
CA ILE A 97 13.84 6.77 -15.65
C ILE A 97 12.84 5.62 -15.74
N LEU A 98 11.67 5.81 -15.13
CA LEU A 98 10.66 4.75 -15.04
C LEU A 98 9.70 4.75 -16.23
N GLY A 99 9.89 5.57 -17.26
CA GLY A 99 9.00 5.70 -18.41
C GLY A 99 7.52 5.92 -18.04
N ILE A 100 7.26 6.74 -17.02
CA ILE A 100 5.92 7.12 -16.57
C ILE A 100 5.46 8.35 -17.36
N GLU A 101 4.32 8.24 -18.04
CA GLU A 101 3.76 9.34 -18.81
C GLU A 101 3.05 10.37 -17.91
N ILE A 102 3.52 11.62 -17.95
CA ILE A 102 2.86 12.77 -17.30
C ILE A 102 1.96 13.45 -18.33
N ARG A 103 0.65 13.22 -18.22
CA ARG A 103 -0.35 13.64 -19.20
C ARG A 103 -0.77 15.10 -19.07
N ASP A 104 -1.18 15.69 -20.19
CA ASP A 104 -1.85 16.99 -20.21
C ASP A 104 -3.29 16.89 -19.68
N LYS A 105 -3.84 18.03 -19.22
CA LYS A 105 -5.25 18.11 -18.83
C LYS A 105 -6.14 17.85 -20.05
N GLY A 106 -7.10 16.94 -19.92
CA GLY A 106 -8.06 16.62 -20.99
C GLY A 106 -7.59 15.59 -22.01
N GLN A 107 -6.33 15.12 -21.94
CA GLN A 107 -5.91 13.96 -22.74
C GLN A 107 -6.74 12.72 -22.39
N ARG A 108 -6.94 11.86 -23.39
CA ARG A 108 -7.67 10.59 -23.23
C ARG A 108 -7.07 9.77 -22.08
N LYS A 109 -7.91 8.92 -21.47
CA LYS A 109 -7.45 7.96 -20.44
C LYS A 109 -6.27 7.17 -20.99
N LEU A 110 -5.18 7.09 -20.22
CA LEU A 110 -4.00 6.30 -20.57
C LEU A 110 -4.44 4.86 -20.79
N VAL A 111 -4.07 4.26 -21.92
CA VAL A 111 -4.31 2.83 -22.16
C VAL A 111 -3.36 2.05 -21.26
N LEU A 112 -3.92 1.45 -20.22
CA LEU A 112 -3.14 0.67 -19.27
C LEU A 112 -2.93 -0.75 -19.81
N THR A 113 -1.68 -1.11 -20.07
CA THR A 113 -1.25 -2.48 -20.37
C THR A 113 -0.62 -3.11 -19.13
N ASN A 114 -0.30 -4.40 -19.16
CA ASN A 114 0.48 -5.05 -18.10
C ASN A 114 1.92 -4.52 -17.96
N LYS A 115 2.41 -3.67 -18.87
CA LYS A 115 3.74 -3.03 -18.83
C LYS A 115 3.68 -1.52 -18.57
N THR A 116 2.48 -0.94 -18.48
CA THR A 116 2.35 0.51 -18.27
C THR A 116 2.65 0.86 -16.81
N VAL A 117 3.83 1.39 -16.54
CA VAL A 117 4.22 1.87 -15.22
C VAL A 117 3.54 3.21 -14.93
N THR A 118 2.97 3.37 -13.73
CA THR A 118 2.39 4.63 -13.24
C THR A 118 2.76 4.82 -11.76
N PHE A 119 2.73 6.05 -11.25
CA PHE A 119 3.02 6.32 -9.84
C PHE A 119 2.07 5.54 -8.91
N SER A 120 0.78 5.44 -9.24
CA SER A 120 -0.17 4.62 -8.46
C SER A 120 0.15 3.12 -8.53
N ARG A 121 0.65 2.61 -9.66
CA ARG A 121 1.08 1.20 -9.75
C ARG A 121 2.34 0.93 -8.95
N MET A 122 3.22 1.92 -8.76
CA MET A 122 4.35 1.78 -7.84
C MET A 122 3.90 1.53 -6.39
N ILE A 123 2.81 2.17 -5.95
CA ILE A 123 2.21 1.90 -4.63
C ILE A 123 1.71 0.45 -4.53
N ALA A 124 1.11 -0.08 -5.59
CA ALA A 124 0.63 -1.47 -5.62
C ALA A 124 1.76 -2.50 -5.65
N ILE A 125 2.91 -2.15 -6.25
CA ILE A 125 4.10 -3.02 -6.32
C ILE A 125 4.88 -3.00 -5.01
N PHE A 126 5.03 -1.82 -4.39
CA PHE A 126 5.78 -1.63 -3.14
C PHE A 126 4.87 -1.12 -2.01
N PRO A 127 3.82 -1.85 -1.65
CA PRO A 127 2.86 -1.36 -0.65
C PRO A 127 3.48 -1.20 0.73
N HIS A 128 4.48 -2.01 1.08
CA HIS A 128 5.23 -1.90 2.33
C HIS A 128 5.99 -0.57 2.45
N TRP A 129 6.53 -0.02 1.34
CA TRP A 129 7.12 1.32 1.37
C TRP A 129 6.10 2.42 1.50
N ALA A 130 4.91 2.22 0.92
CA ALA A 130 3.81 3.15 1.10
C ALA A 130 3.38 3.20 2.57
N SER A 131 3.07 2.06 3.19
CA SER A 131 2.74 1.99 4.62
C SER A 131 3.86 2.53 5.51
N GLN A 132 5.13 2.20 5.22
CA GLN A 132 6.26 2.74 5.98
C GLN A 132 6.33 4.27 5.89
N LEU A 133 6.13 4.84 4.70
CA LEU A 133 6.18 6.28 4.52
C LEU A 133 5.02 6.97 5.26
N MET A 134 3.82 6.38 5.20
CA MET A 134 2.66 6.86 5.96
C MET A 134 2.95 6.92 7.47
N VAL A 135 3.49 5.84 8.04
CA VAL A 135 3.86 5.78 9.48
C VAL A 135 4.99 6.75 9.82
N SER A 136 6.01 6.87 8.96
CA SER A 136 7.20 7.69 9.25
C SER A 136 6.95 9.19 9.14
N LYS A 137 5.92 9.60 8.38
CA LYS A 137 5.58 10.99 8.08
C LYS A 137 4.09 11.22 8.32
N GLU A 138 3.56 10.67 9.40
CA GLU A 138 2.12 10.71 9.71
C GLU A 138 1.54 12.12 9.61
N SER A 139 2.22 13.14 10.13
CA SER A 139 1.79 14.55 10.04
C SER A 139 1.59 15.06 8.61
N LEU A 140 2.36 14.56 7.64
CA LEU A 140 2.24 14.89 6.23
C LEU A 140 0.94 14.34 5.61
N PHE A 141 0.51 13.17 6.09
CA PHE A 141 -0.62 12.43 5.51
C PHE A 141 -1.94 12.66 6.26
N VAL A 142 -1.93 12.84 7.57
CA VAL A 142 -3.13 13.11 8.38
C VAL A 142 -3.89 14.33 7.84
N ASN A 143 -3.18 15.40 7.48
CA ASN A 143 -3.78 16.61 6.91
C ASN A 143 -4.49 16.35 5.57
N ARG A 144 -4.04 15.37 4.78
CA ARG A 144 -4.67 15.00 3.50
C ARG A 144 -5.99 14.27 3.69
N PHE A 145 -6.18 13.66 4.85
CA PHE A 145 -7.42 12.99 5.24
C PHE A 145 -8.26 13.86 6.19
N ALA A 146 -7.89 15.11 6.47
CA ALA A 146 -8.64 15.98 7.37
C ALA A 146 -10.11 16.17 6.95
N SER A 147 -10.40 16.13 5.64
CA SER A 147 -11.77 16.19 5.14
C SER A 147 -12.63 14.99 5.55
N PHE A 148 -12.04 13.85 5.93
CA PHE A 148 -12.75 12.65 6.38
C PHE A 148 -13.41 12.84 7.75
N ASN A 149 -13.17 13.98 8.41
CA ASN A 149 -13.90 14.36 9.62
C ASN A 149 -15.36 14.76 9.33
N ASP A 150 -15.71 15.09 8.08
CA ASP A 150 -17.09 15.32 7.67
C ASP A 150 -17.85 13.99 7.57
N ALA A 151 -18.53 13.62 8.67
CA ALA A 151 -19.28 12.37 8.77
C ALA A 151 -20.47 12.28 7.79
N ASN A 152 -20.93 13.40 7.21
CA ASN A 152 -21.98 13.36 6.18
C ASN A 152 -21.42 12.87 4.85
N ARG A 153 -20.19 13.27 4.52
CA ARG A 153 -19.52 12.85 3.28
C ARG A 153 -18.72 11.56 3.43
N PHE A 154 -18.13 11.33 4.60
CA PHE A 154 -17.26 10.20 4.91
C PHE A 154 -17.82 9.45 6.14
N PRO A 155 -18.91 8.66 5.93
CA PRO A 155 -19.72 8.14 7.02
C PRO A 155 -19.08 6.98 7.80
N ALA A 156 -18.13 6.25 7.20
CA ALA A 156 -17.40 5.17 7.85
C ALA A 156 -16.27 5.70 8.75
N GLN A 157 -15.89 6.97 8.60
CA GLN A 157 -14.88 7.66 9.44
C GLN A 157 -13.51 6.97 9.40
N THR A 158 -13.07 6.57 8.21
CA THR A 158 -11.88 5.72 8.04
C THR A 158 -10.58 6.43 8.38
N HIS A 159 -10.59 7.76 8.58
CA HIS A 159 -9.46 8.52 9.14
C HIS A 159 -9.02 8.04 10.52
N LYS A 160 -9.88 7.29 11.23
CA LYS A 160 -9.58 6.69 12.54
C LYS A 160 -8.76 5.40 12.43
N LEU A 161 -8.70 4.78 11.26
CA LEU A 161 -7.88 3.59 11.05
C LEU A 161 -6.39 3.95 11.22
N PRO A 162 -5.54 2.95 11.55
CA PRO A 162 -4.09 3.13 11.52
C PRO A 162 -3.61 3.71 10.17
N ILE A 163 -2.75 4.73 10.21
CA ILE A 163 -2.30 5.48 9.02
C ILE A 163 -1.66 4.58 7.94
N ALA A 164 -1.04 3.47 8.34
CA ALA A 164 -0.45 2.48 7.45
C ALA A 164 -1.45 1.85 6.48
N MET A 165 -2.75 1.84 6.82
CA MET A 165 -3.82 1.28 6.00
C MET A 165 -4.34 2.24 4.93
N LEU A 166 -4.04 3.54 5.05
CA LEU A 166 -4.71 4.61 4.29
C LEU A 166 -4.12 4.81 2.89
N HIS A 167 -3.88 3.74 2.14
CA HIS A 167 -3.49 3.82 0.72
C HIS A 167 -3.94 2.60 -0.08
N SER A 168 -4.11 2.79 -1.39
CA SER A 168 -4.65 1.78 -2.30
C SER A 168 -3.82 0.51 -2.45
N GLY A 169 -2.53 0.55 -2.10
CA GLY A 169 -1.65 -0.63 -2.12
C GLY A 169 -1.79 -1.53 -0.90
N PHE A 170 -2.42 -1.07 0.20
CA PHE A 170 -2.39 -1.77 1.48
C PHE A 170 -2.97 -3.18 1.40
N ALA A 171 -3.98 -3.41 0.56
CA ALA A 171 -4.54 -4.74 0.32
C ALA A 171 -3.48 -5.82 -0.06
N GLY A 172 -2.38 -5.43 -0.72
CA GLY A 172 -1.27 -6.35 -1.04
C GLY A 172 -0.40 -6.76 0.16
N LEU A 173 -0.68 -6.22 1.36
CA LEU A 173 -0.04 -6.56 2.62
C LEU A 173 -0.95 -7.38 3.55
N ILE A 174 -2.20 -7.62 3.17
CA ILE A 174 -3.14 -8.42 3.98
C ILE A 174 -2.87 -9.90 3.69
N PRO A 175 -2.58 -10.77 4.66
CA PRO A 175 -2.41 -12.20 4.42
C PRO A 175 -3.59 -12.83 3.66
N ARG A 176 -3.29 -13.77 2.75
CA ARG A 176 -4.31 -14.59 2.06
C ARG A 176 -4.90 -15.62 3.00
N GLU A 177 -4.03 -16.22 3.80
CA GLU A 177 -4.34 -17.25 4.79
C GLU A 177 -3.69 -16.89 6.12
N SER A 178 -4.38 -17.17 7.23
CA SER A 178 -3.89 -17.06 8.59
C SER A 178 -4.74 -17.98 9.48
N ASP A 179 -4.26 -18.30 10.68
CA ASP A 179 -5.05 -19.10 11.63
C ASP A 179 -6.26 -18.33 12.17
N ASP A 180 -6.22 -16.99 12.12
CA ASP A 180 -7.31 -16.09 12.50
C ASP A 180 -7.86 -15.35 11.26
N MET A 181 -8.75 -16.04 10.53
CA MET A 181 -9.39 -15.47 9.34
C MET A 181 -10.39 -14.36 9.68
N GLU A 182 -10.97 -14.35 10.88
CA GLU A 182 -11.88 -13.26 11.31
C GLU A 182 -11.13 -11.93 11.38
N PHE A 183 -9.88 -11.94 11.85
CA PHE A 183 -9.05 -10.74 11.88
C PHE A 183 -8.63 -10.30 10.48
N ILE A 184 -8.36 -11.25 9.57
CA ILE A 184 -8.09 -10.95 8.16
C ILE A 184 -9.31 -10.28 7.50
N ASP A 185 -10.50 -10.80 7.74
CA ASP A 185 -11.77 -10.24 7.24
C ASP A 185 -12.02 -8.82 7.79
N LEU A 186 -11.72 -8.59 9.08
CA LEU A 186 -11.79 -7.27 9.70
C LEU A 186 -10.87 -6.25 9.00
N ILE A 187 -9.63 -6.63 8.69
CA ILE A 187 -8.70 -5.78 7.95
C ILE A 187 -9.23 -5.50 6.53
N CYS A 188 -9.71 -6.53 5.82
CA CYS A 188 -10.29 -6.38 4.49
C CYS A 188 -11.50 -5.43 4.47
N MET A 189 -12.39 -5.54 5.46
CA MET A 189 -13.53 -4.65 5.65
C MET A 189 -13.07 -3.20 5.85
N CYS A 190 -12.15 -2.97 6.78
CA CYS A 190 -11.64 -1.64 7.10
C CYS A 190 -10.95 -0.99 5.87
N HIS A 191 -10.10 -1.73 5.16
CA HIS A 191 -9.44 -1.22 3.96
C HIS A 191 -10.44 -0.93 2.83
N SER A 192 -11.43 -1.79 2.61
CA SER A 192 -12.45 -1.58 1.58
C SER A 192 -13.31 -0.35 1.88
N ALA A 193 -13.62 -0.11 3.15
CA ALA A 193 -14.29 1.11 3.61
C ALA A 193 -13.45 2.37 3.35
N PHE A 194 -12.15 2.32 3.67
CA PHE A 194 -11.23 3.41 3.32
C PHE A 194 -11.21 3.68 1.82
N MET A 195 -11.14 2.64 0.98
CA MET A 195 -11.13 2.80 -0.47
C MET A 195 -12.44 3.37 -1.03
N ALA A 196 -13.57 3.09 -0.37
CA ALA A 196 -14.86 3.69 -0.71
C ALA A 196 -14.86 5.20 -0.40
N GLU A 197 -14.41 5.60 0.78
CA GLU A 197 -14.25 7.02 1.16
C GLU A 197 -13.19 7.73 0.30
N PHE A 198 -12.07 7.08 0.02
CA PHE A 198 -11.04 7.59 -0.88
C PHE A 198 -11.57 7.83 -2.30
N SER A 199 -12.49 6.98 -2.78
CA SER A 199 -13.16 7.18 -4.07
C SER A 199 -13.98 8.49 -4.10
N LEU A 200 -14.70 8.79 -3.01
CA LEU A 200 -15.45 10.04 -2.82
C LEU A 200 -14.54 11.27 -2.73
N LEU A 201 -13.32 11.11 -2.19
CA LEU A 201 -12.31 12.17 -2.14
C LEU A 201 -11.77 12.52 -3.53
N ILE A 202 -11.34 11.50 -4.29
CA ILE A 202 -10.71 11.71 -5.60
C ILE A 202 -11.71 11.99 -6.73
N THR A 203 -12.98 11.62 -6.54
CA THR A 203 -14.08 11.88 -7.47
C THR A 203 -15.21 12.63 -6.77
N PRO A 204 -15.10 13.96 -6.57
CA PRO A 204 -16.11 14.73 -5.84
C PRO A 204 -17.52 14.72 -6.45
N GLN A 205 -17.65 14.34 -7.73
CA GLN A 205 -18.92 14.21 -8.44
C GLN A 205 -19.52 12.79 -8.37
N GLU A 206 -18.90 11.89 -7.61
CA GLU A 206 -19.39 10.53 -7.40
C GLU A 206 -20.79 10.55 -6.78
N GLN A 207 -21.75 9.91 -7.45
CA GLN A 207 -23.17 9.88 -7.04
C GLN A 207 -23.55 8.54 -6.39
N ARG A 208 -22.70 7.52 -6.50
CA ARG A 208 -22.96 6.22 -5.86
C ARG A 208 -22.95 6.37 -4.34
N SER A 209 -23.83 5.64 -3.67
CA SER A 209 -23.84 5.55 -2.21
C SER A 209 -22.55 4.93 -1.68
N PHE A 210 -22.23 5.20 -0.40
CA PHE A 210 -21.10 4.56 0.28
C PHE A 210 -21.17 3.02 0.14
N HIS A 211 -22.35 2.42 0.37
CA HIS A 211 -22.54 0.98 0.25
C HIS A 211 -22.20 0.46 -1.17
N ALA A 212 -22.68 1.13 -2.22
CA ALA A 212 -22.37 0.74 -3.60
C ALA A 212 -20.87 0.86 -3.92
N LEU A 213 -20.18 1.84 -3.37
CA LEU A 213 -18.72 1.97 -3.51
C LEU A 213 -18.00 0.87 -2.72
N TYR A 214 -18.40 0.64 -1.47
CA TYR A 214 -17.84 -0.38 -0.59
C TYR A 214 -17.92 -1.79 -1.20
N GLU A 215 -19.10 -2.20 -1.70
CA GLU A 215 -19.27 -3.50 -2.38
C GLU A 215 -18.34 -3.67 -3.59
N ASN A 216 -18.12 -2.59 -4.36
CA ASN A 216 -17.16 -2.62 -5.47
C ASN A 216 -15.71 -2.73 -4.97
N GLN A 217 -15.36 -2.06 -3.88
CA GLN A 217 -14.01 -2.09 -3.32
C GLN A 217 -13.64 -3.45 -2.72
N LYS A 218 -14.60 -4.21 -2.18
CA LYS A 218 -14.35 -5.59 -1.72
C LYS A 218 -13.68 -6.44 -2.81
N ARG A 219 -14.18 -6.36 -4.05
CA ARG A 219 -13.60 -7.12 -5.19
C ARG A 219 -12.16 -6.70 -5.50
N TYR A 220 -11.84 -5.42 -5.39
CA TYR A 220 -10.48 -4.91 -5.66
C TYR A 220 -9.52 -5.24 -4.51
N THR A 221 -9.98 -5.16 -3.25
CA THR A 221 -9.22 -5.59 -2.08
C THR A 221 -8.86 -7.07 -2.20
N GLU A 222 -9.84 -7.93 -2.51
CA GLU A 222 -9.62 -9.36 -2.68
C GLU A 222 -8.67 -9.69 -3.85
N ALA A 223 -8.80 -9.01 -4.99
CA ALA A 223 -7.90 -9.21 -6.12
C ALA A 223 -6.44 -8.82 -5.78
N ALA A 224 -6.24 -7.72 -5.05
CA ALA A 224 -4.90 -7.30 -4.62
C ALA A 224 -4.32 -8.23 -3.55
N ARG A 225 -5.15 -8.66 -2.59
CA ARG A 225 -4.82 -9.66 -1.56
C ARG A 225 -4.42 -10.98 -2.19
N GLY A 226 -5.17 -11.46 -3.19
CA GLY A 226 -4.92 -12.72 -3.88
C GLY A 226 -3.58 -12.81 -4.64
N SER A 227 -2.85 -11.71 -4.81
CA SER A 227 -1.57 -11.72 -5.53
C SER A 227 -0.52 -12.62 -4.83
N GLY A 228 0.05 -13.60 -5.51
CA GLY A 228 1.09 -14.46 -4.91
C GLY A 228 2.47 -13.79 -4.70
N PHE A 229 2.59 -12.49 -4.93
CA PHE A 229 3.88 -11.80 -5.02
C PHE A 229 4.59 -11.61 -3.67
N ASN A 230 3.83 -11.37 -2.60
CA ASN A 230 4.35 -11.36 -1.22
C ASN A 230 3.79 -12.60 -0.50
N SER A 231 4.67 -13.40 0.12
CA SER A 231 4.25 -14.51 0.98
C SER A 231 3.41 -14.03 2.16
N ASP A 232 2.53 -14.90 2.66
CA ASP A 232 1.70 -14.60 3.84
C ASP A 232 2.55 -14.32 5.08
N GLU A 233 3.71 -14.97 5.17
CA GLU A 233 4.71 -14.70 6.19
C GLU A 233 5.20 -13.24 6.18
N ASN A 234 5.65 -12.75 5.02
CA ASN A 234 6.11 -11.36 4.87
C ASN A 234 4.99 -10.37 5.14
N ARG A 235 3.76 -10.69 4.75
CA ARG A 235 2.57 -9.88 5.02
C ARG A 235 2.32 -9.75 6.52
N ILE A 236 2.32 -10.85 7.26
CA ILE A 236 2.18 -10.84 8.73
C ILE A 236 3.30 -10.01 9.38
N VAL A 237 4.54 -10.18 8.91
CA VAL A 237 5.69 -9.38 9.37
C VAL A 237 5.48 -7.88 9.15
N TYR A 238 4.91 -7.47 8.01
CA TYR A 238 4.56 -6.06 7.76
C TYR A 238 3.42 -5.57 8.66
N LEU A 239 2.39 -6.38 8.90
CA LEU A 239 1.32 -6.03 9.85
C LEU A 239 1.89 -5.81 11.26
N LEU A 240 2.78 -6.68 11.72
CA LEU A 240 3.50 -6.53 12.99
C LEU A 240 4.34 -5.25 13.02
N ARG A 241 5.17 -5.03 12.00
CA ARG A 241 6.06 -3.86 11.86
C ARG A 241 5.31 -2.55 11.95
N PHE A 242 4.15 -2.46 11.31
CA PHE A 242 3.34 -1.23 11.28
C PHE A 242 2.39 -1.10 12.47
N GLY A 243 2.50 -1.99 13.47
CA GLY A 243 1.67 -1.97 14.67
C GLY A 243 0.21 -2.30 14.40
N LEU A 244 -0.11 -2.92 13.26
CA LEU A 244 -1.49 -3.24 12.87
C LEU A 244 -2.07 -4.41 13.65
N LEU A 245 -1.21 -5.23 14.25
CA LEU A 245 -1.62 -6.27 15.19
C LEU A 245 -1.64 -5.79 16.64
N SER A 246 -1.50 -4.49 16.93
CA SER A 246 -1.63 -4.00 18.31
C SER A 246 -3.10 -3.94 18.75
N SER A 247 -3.31 -4.02 20.06
CA SER A 247 -4.60 -3.78 20.70
C SER A 247 -5.22 -2.43 20.33
N ASP A 248 -4.42 -1.36 20.27
CA ASP A 248 -4.89 -0.02 19.86
C ASP A 248 -5.35 0.00 18.39
N SER A 249 -4.62 -0.67 17.49
CA SER A 249 -5.03 -0.81 16.09
C SER A 249 -6.32 -1.62 15.96
N LEU A 250 -6.48 -2.70 16.75
CA LEU A 250 -7.71 -3.48 16.81
C LEU A 250 -8.90 -2.60 17.21
N ASP A 251 -8.78 -1.82 18.28
CA ASP A 251 -9.88 -0.95 18.75
C ASP A 251 -10.28 0.11 17.69
N LYS A 252 -9.31 0.63 16.95
CA LYS A 252 -9.55 1.55 15.82
C LYS A 252 -10.28 0.87 14.67
N MET A 253 -9.88 -0.35 14.31
CA MET A 253 -10.52 -1.15 13.26
C MET A 253 -11.95 -1.53 13.63
N LEU A 254 -12.19 -2.00 14.86
CA LEU A 254 -13.54 -2.34 15.36
C LEU A 254 -14.50 -1.15 15.32
N LYS A 255 -14.03 0.06 15.65
CA LYS A 255 -14.85 1.29 15.56
C LYS A 255 -15.31 1.58 14.12
N VAL A 256 -14.45 1.34 13.14
CA VAL A 256 -14.78 1.55 11.72
C VAL A 256 -15.67 0.41 11.21
N ALA A 257 -15.39 -0.84 11.58
CA ALA A 257 -16.23 -1.99 11.24
C ALA A 257 -17.67 -1.86 11.74
N ALA A 258 -17.86 -1.36 12.98
CA ALA A 258 -19.19 -1.07 13.53
C ALA A 258 -19.95 -0.02 12.69
N ARG A 259 -19.24 1.00 12.18
CA ARG A 259 -19.83 2.02 11.28
C ARG A 259 -20.21 1.43 9.94
N VAL A 260 -19.31 0.66 9.32
CA VAL A 260 -19.54 -0.01 8.03
C VAL A 260 -20.78 -0.91 8.09
N SER A 261 -20.89 -1.70 9.15
CA SER A 261 -22.03 -2.62 9.34
C SER A 261 -23.36 -1.88 9.49
N THR A 262 -23.35 -0.74 10.19
CA THR A 262 -24.53 0.14 10.27
C THR A 262 -24.92 0.71 8.91
N LEU A 263 -23.93 1.06 8.07
CA LEU A 263 -24.15 1.68 6.76
C LEU A 263 -24.56 0.69 5.66
N SER A 264 -24.12 -0.56 5.77
CA SER A 264 -24.39 -1.62 4.78
C SER A 264 -25.71 -2.37 5.01
N ALA A 265 -26.49 -2.00 6.05
CA ALA A 265 -27.73 -2.68 6.45
C ALA A 265 -27.57 -4.20 6.68
N ARG A 266 -26.34 -4.67 6.90
CA ARG A 266 -25.99 -6.06 7.20
C ARG A 266 -25.42 -6.09 8.61
N GLN A 267 -26.26 -6.43 9.58
CA GLN A 267 -25.81 -6.61 10.97
C GLN A 267 -24.80 -7.77 11.11
N GLU A 268 -24.82 -8.73 10.19
CA GLU A 268 -23.90 -9.88 10.19
C GLU A 268 -22.42 -9.47 10.00
N GLU A 269 -22.14 -8.34 9.34
CA GLU A 269 -20.76 -7.85 9.19
C GLU A 269 -20.19 -7.27 10.52
N ALA A 270 -21.03 -6.96 11.51
CA ALA A 270 -20.62 -6.41 12.81
C ALA A 270 -20.50 -7.46 13.93
N SER A 271 -20.49 -8.76 13.61
CA SER A 271 -20.50 -9.80 14.64
C SER A 271 -19.22 -9.89 15.47
N VAL A 272 -18.10 -9.38 14.95
CA VAL A 272 -16.81 -9.45 15.64
C VAL A 272 -16.70 -8.38 16.72
N THR A 273 -16.33 -8.82 17.91
CA THR A 273 -16.01 -7.92 19.03
C THR A 273 -14.56 -8.11 19.44
N ARG A 274 -14.08 -7.32 20.40
CA ARG A 274 -12.72 -7.49 20.92
C ARG A 274 -12.48 -8.91 21.46
N ASP A 275 -13.52 -9.54 22.03
CA ASP A 275 -13.45 -10.88 22.62
C ASP A 275 -13.39 -12.00 21.56
N SER A 276 -13.59 -11.67 20.28
CA SER A 276 -13.38 -12.59 19.16
C SER A 276 -11.89 -12.89 18.92
N PHE A 277 -10.98 -12.08 19.44
CA PHE A 277 -9.56 -12.15 19.12
C PHE A 277 -8.69 -12.58 20.29
N THR A 278 -7.70 -13.43 20.02
CA THR A 278 -6.67 -13.80 21.01
C THR A 278 -5.63 -12.70 21.11
N ILE A 279 -5.51 -12.07 22.29
CA ILE A 279 -4.54 -10.99 22.54
C ILE A 279 -3.45 -11.49 23.49
N VAL A 280 -2.19 -11.45 23.03
CA VAL A 280 -1.00 -11.83 23.80
C VAL A 280 -0.03 -10.65 23.80
N GLU A 281 0.38 -10.19 24.98
CA GLU A 281 1.32 -9.06 25.14
C GLU A 281 0.93 -7.82 24.31
N ASP A 282 -0.35 -7.42 24.40
CA ASP A 282 -0.93 -6.28 23.65
C ASP A 282 -0.98 -6.45 22.12
N ARG A 283 -0.82 -7.68 21.63
CA ARG A 283 -0.89 -8.01 20.20
C ARG A 283 -1.95 -9.05 19.90
N VAL A 284 -2.70 -8.84 18.82
CA VAL A 284 -3.58 -9.86 18.23
C VAL A 284 -2.73 -10.95 17.62
N LYS A 285 -2.83 -12.16 18.17
CA LYS A 285 -2.10 -13.34 17.73
C LYS A 285 -2.89 -14.03 16.63
N ILE A 286 -2.37 -13.97 15.39
CA ILE A 286 -3.04 -14.52 14.19
C ILE A 286 -2.39 -15.81 13.66
N VAL A 287 -1.38 -16.32 14.37
CA VAL A 287 -0.69 -17.59 14.11
C VAL A 287 -0.65 -18.35 15.42
N ASN A 288 -1.20 -19.57 15.45
CA ASN A 288 -1.37 -20.37 16.66
C ASN A 288 -0.06 -20.99 17.16
N ASP A 289 0.82 -21.39 16.24
CA ASP A 289 2.15 -21.91 16.55
C ASP A 289 3.04 -20.84 17.21
N ASP A 290 3.35 -21.04 18.50
CA ASP A 290 4.15 -20.13 19.30
C ASP A 290 5.58 -19.94 18.75
N ALA A 291 6.22 -21.01 18.29
CA ALA A 291 7.58 -20.95 17.78
C ALA A 291 7.64 -20.14 16.48
N LYS A 292 6.67 -20.36 15.59
CA LYS A 292 6.52 -19.58 14.36
C LYS A 292 6.16 -18.13 14.67
N TRP A 293 5.25 -17.87 15.60
CA TRP A 293 4.88 -16.52 16.03
C TRP A 293 6.10 -15.74 16.53
N ASP A 294 6.91 -16.34 17.40
CA ASP A 294 8.15 -15.73 17.91
C ASP A 294 9.16 -15.43 16.80
N GLU A 295 9.25 -16.29 15.79
CA GLU A 295 10.09 -16.06 14.61
C GLU A 295 9.63 -14.82 13.83
N LEU A 296 8.32 -14.68 13.61
CA LEU A 296 7.73 -13.53 12.92
C LEU A 296 7.95 -12.22 13.69
N LEU A 297 7.82 -12.26 15.02
CA LEU A 297 8.14 -11.12 15.88
C LEU A 297 9.61 -10.70 15.75
N LYS A 298 10.53 -11.66 15.74
CA LYS A 298 11.97 -11.39 15.53
C LYS A 298 12.23 -10.81 14.14
N LYS A 299 11.60 -11.34 13.09
CA LYS A 299 11.68 -10.82 11.72
C LYS A 299 11.16 -9.38 11.63
N ALA A 300 9.99 -9.09 12.20
CA ALA A 300 9.42 -7.75 12.23
C ALA A 300 10.33 -6.75 12.95
N LYS A 301 10.90 -7.13 14.11
CA LYS A 301 11.84 -6.29 14.85
C LYS A 301 13.09 -5.96 14.03
N ARG A 302 13.73 -6.95 13.39
CA ARG A 302 14.90 -6.73 12.53
C ARG A 302 14.61 -5.73 11.41
N ILE A 303 13.42 -5.84 10.81
CA ILE A 303 13.00 -4.92 9.76
C ILE A 303 12.78 -3.49 10.30
N VAL A 304 12.19 -3.33 11.48
CA VAL A 304 12.07 -2.00 12.14
C VAL A 304 13.46 -1.41 12.37
N ASP A 305 14.37 -2.19 12.93
CA ASP A 305 15.74 -1.76 13.26
C ASP A 305 16.50 -1.32 12.00
N ALA A 306 16.39 -2.08 10.90
CA ALA A 306 17.00 -1.75 9.61
C ALA A 306 16.40 -0.48 8.97
N SER A 307 15.12 -0.20 9.22
CA SER A 307 14.39 0.92 8.60
C SER A 307 14.78 2.29 9.17
N SER A 308 15.45 2.31 10.31
CA SER A 308 16.10 3.49 10.85
C SER A 308 17.08 4.14 9.85
N SER A 309 17.62 3.36 8.90
CA SER A 309 18.49 3.81 7.81
C SER A 309 17.77 4.52 6.66
N MET A 310 16.46 4.28 6.48
CA MET A 310 15.64 4.90 5.43
C MET A 310 15.29 6.37 5.72
N ARG A 311 15.63 6.87 6.92
CA ARG A 311 15.31 8.24 7.36
C ARG A 311 15.76 9.31 6.36
N SER A 312 16.89 9.12 5.67
CA SER A 312 17.38 10.06 4.64
C SER A 312 16.47 10.11 3.41
N GLN A 313 15.93 8.97 2.98
CA GLN A 313 14.98 8.91 1.86
C GLN A 313 13.64 9.50 2.24
N VAL A 314 13.17 9.20 3.46
CA VAL A 314 11.94 9.74 4.03
C VAL A 314 12.02 11.27 4.20
N ALA A 315 13.17 11.81 4.61
CA ALA A 315 13.38 13.26 4.73
C ALA A 315 13.32 13.97 3.36
N ALA A 316 13.78 13.33 2.28
CA ALA A 316 13.73 13.89 0.94
C ALA A 316 12.29 14.03 0.38
N VAL A 317 11.31 13.39 1.02
CA VAL A 317 9.89 13.43 0.59
C VAL A 317 9.28 14.82 0.80
N ASP A 318 9.76 15.60 1.77
CA ASP A 318 9.22 16.93 2.07
C ASP A 318 9.28 17.85 0.84
N SER A 319 10.33 17.72 0.02
CA SER A 319 10.50 18.47 -1.25
C SER A 319 9.48 18.12 -2.34
N LEU A 320 8.71 17.04 -2.19
CA LEU A 320 7.69 16.60 -3.15
C LEU A 320 6.30 17.17 -2.84
N ASP A 321 6.09 17.69 -1.63
CA ASP A 321 4.76 18.08 -1.13
C ASP A 321 4.23 19.36 -1.76
N GLY A 322 5.06 20.10 -2.51
CA GLY A 322 4.60 21.22 -3.34
C GLY A 322 4.08 22.44 -2.57
N VAL A 323 4.29 22.46 -1.25
CA VAL A 323 4.24 23.65 -0.39
C VAL A 323 5.64 24.23 -0.29
#